data_AF-A0A5K0V4U4-F1
#
_entry.id   AF-A0A5K0V4U4-F1
#
_cell.length_a   1.000
_cell.length_b   1.000
_cell.length_c   1.000
_cell.angle_alpha   90.00
_cell.angle_beta   90.00
_cell.angle_gamma   90.00
#
_symmetry.space_group_name_H-M   'P 1'
#
loop_
_entity.id
_entity.type
_entity.pdbx_description
1 polymer ?
#
loop_
_entity_poly.entity_id
_entity_poly.type
_entity_poly.pdbx_seq_one_letter_code
_entity_poly.pdbx_strand_id
1 'polypeptide(L)'
;MRSSERAGAESPQVLAIECVKGSTKGEEWNGALLQTGDIVEEVHVAGSMVGCAPFKGGRGGVQKLLRASYKRNETSISVRARRGRNEFVEMQGCIVPNEAAGRKQYIIRSVDDPNYAVAFVDRTES
;
A
#
# COMPACT_ATOMS: atom_id res chain seq x y z
N MET A 1 -47.50 0.97 -6.54
CA MET A 1 -46.40 0.37 -5.74
C MET A 1 -45.17 0.30 -6.64
N ARG A 2 -44.28 1.30 -6.56
CA ARG A 2 -42.97 1.27 -7.23
C ARG A 2 -41.93 1.16 -6.13
N SER A 3 -41.37 -0.03 -5.94
CA SER A 3 -40.16 -0.22 -5.15
C SER A 3 -39.01 -0.29 -6.15
N SER A 4 -38.35 0.85 -6.31
CA SER A 4 -37.19 1.05 -7.16
C SER A 4 -36.00 0.21 -6.71
N GLU A 5 -35.46 -0.54 -7.68
CA GLU A 5 -34.04 -0.67 -8.01
C GLU A 5 -33.07 -0.96 -6.85
N ARG A 6 -32.66 -2.24 -6.75
CA ARG A 6 -31.35 -2.60 -6.21
C ARG A 6 -30.29 -1.96 -7.11
N ALA A 7 -29.72 -0.85 -6.68
CA ALA A 7 -28.44 -0.40 -7.21
C ALA A 7 -27.43 -1.53 -6.96
N GLY A 8 -26.85 -2.07 -8.03
CA GLY A 8 -25.75 -3.02 -7.92
C GLY A 8 -24.65 -2.36 -7.09
N ALA A 9 -24.30 -2.95 -5.95
CA ALA A 9 -23.20 -2.48 -5.13
C ALA A 9 -21.91 -2.70 -5.93
N GLU A 10 -21.44 -1.67 -6.64
CA GLU A 10 -20.10 -1.68 -7.21
C GLU A 10 -19.12 -1.81 -6.03
N SER A 11 -18.40 -2.93 -5.98
CA SER A 11 -17.37 -3.17 -4.96
C SER A 11 -16.40 -1.99 -4.91
N PRO A 12 -16.18 -1.36 -3.73
CA PRO A 12 -15.27 -0.24 -3.65
C PRO A 12 -13.87 -0.68 -4.08
N GLN A 13 -13.27 0.07 -5.00
CA GLN A 13 -11.86 -0.14 -5.36
C GLN A 13 -11.00 0.37 -4.20
N VAL A 14 -10.25 -0.56 -3.61
CA VAL A 14 -9.33 -0.33 -2.50
C VAL A 14 -7.90 -0.53 -2.98
N LEU A 15 -6.97 0.13 -2.30
CA LEU A 15 -5.56 -0.11 -2.50
C LEU A 15 -5.11 -1.14 -1.47
N ALA A 16 -4.48 -2.22 -1.91
CA ALA A 16 -3.99 -3.28 -1.06
C ALA A 16 -2.47 -3.40 -1.14
N ILE A 17 -1.89 -4.03 -0.12
CA ILE A 17 -0.48 -4.43 -0.07
C ILE A 17 -0.25 -5.68 -0.93
N GLU A 18 0.85 -5.69 -1.66
CA GLU A 18 1.41 -6.85 -2.34
C GLU A 18 2.85 -7.07 -1.85
N CYS A 19 3.16 -8.23 -1.30
CA CYS A 19 4.52 -8.56 -0.88
C CYS A 19 5.36 -8.88 -2.12
N VAL A 20 6.43 -8.11 -2.34
CA VAL A 20 7.35 -8.27 -3.49
C VAL A 20 8.53 -9.14 -3.12
N LYS A 21 9.03 -8.98 -1.88
CA LYS A 21 10.12 -9.78 -1.34
C LYS A 21 9.83 -10.12 0.12
N GLY A 22 9.92 -11.41 0.45
CA GLY A 22 9.67 -11.93 1.79
C GLY A 22 10.73 -11.49 2.80
N SER A 23 10.34 -11.42 4.07
CA SER A 23 11.26 -11.15 5.17
C SER A 23 12.26 -12.31 5.29
N THR A 24 13.52 -11.99 5.59
CA THR A 24 14.54 -13.02 5.88
C THR A 24 14.68 -13.31 7.37
N LYS A 25 13.99 -12.55 8.21
CA LYS A 25 13.87 -12.81 9.64
C LYS A 25 12.79 -13.87 9.80
N GLY A 26 13.17 -15.08 10.25
CA GLY A 26 12.31 -16.26 10.42
C GLY A 26 11.17 -16.13 11.43
N GLU A 27 10.76 -14.91 11.78
CA GLU A 27 9.53 -14.60 12.53
C GLU A 27 8.49 -14.01 11.56
N GLU A 28 8.18 -14.74 10.50
CA GLU A 28 7.25 -14.35 9.43
C GLU A 28 5.77 -14.26 9.88
N TRP A 29 5.49 -14.35 11.19
CA TRP A 29 4.15 -14.44 11.76
C TRP A 29 3.92 -13.54 12.97
N ASN A 30 4.87 -12.65 13.26
CA ASN A 30 4.59 -11.50 14.10
C ASN A 30 3.63 -10.61 13.30
N GLY A 31 2.37 -10.51 13.72
CA GLY A 31 1.32 -9.73 13.06
C GLY A 31 1.63 -8.24 12.82
N ALA A 32 2.79 -7.73 13.25
CA ALA A 32 3.27 -6.38 13.02
C ALA A 32 3.78 -6.09 11.59
N LEU A 33 4.08 -7.10 10.75
CA LEU A 33 4.46 -6.83 9.36
C LEU A 33 3.22 -6.67 8.49
N LEU A 34 3.27 -5.73 7.53
CA LEU A 34 2.29 -5.68 6.45
C LEU A 34 2.27 -7.02 5.71
N GLN A 35 1.12 -7.43 5.20
CA GLN A 35 0.90 -8.69 4.51
C GLN A 35 0.15 -8.45 3.21
N THR A 36 0.29 -9.37 2.26
CA THR A 36 -0.45 -9.30 1.01
C THR A 36 -1.95 -9.33 1.29
N GLY A 37 -2.67 -8.33 0.78
CA GLY A 37 -4.10 -8.19 0.99
C GLY A 37 -4.49 -7.24 2.13
N ASP A 38 -3.55 -6.77 2.96
CA ASP A 38 -3.83 -5.67 3.88
C ASP A 38 -4.25 -4.43 3.08
N ILE A 39 -5.28 -3.74 3.56
CA ILE A 39 -5.89 -2.62 2.82
C ILE A 39 -5.25 -1.34 3.28
N VAL A 40 -4.63 -0.59 2.38
CA VAL A 40 -3.95 0.65 2.69
C VAL A 40 -4.98 1.71 3.07
N GLU A 41 -4.76 2.35 4.21
CA GLU A 41 -5.63 3.39 4.74
C GLU A 41 -4.92 4.75 4.67
N GLU A 42 -3.63 4.80 5.02
CA GLU A 42 -2.86 6.05 5.06
C GLU A 42 -1.43 5.84 4.52
N VAL A 43 -0.92 6.85 3.81
CA VAL A 43 0.46 6.91 3.32
C VAL A 43 1.05 8.24 3.74
N HIS A 44 2.17 8.20 4.46
CA HIS A 44 2.91 9.36 4.92
C HIS A 44 4.31 9.33 4.31
N VAL A 45 4.77 10.46 3.77
CA VAL A 45 6.11 10.62 3.22
C VAL A 45 6.79 11.77 3.94
N ALA A 46 8.03 11.55 4.39
CA ALA A 46 8.81 12.52 5.18
C ALA A 46 8.01 13.11 6.36
N GLY A 47 7.19 12.27 7.01
CA GLY A 47 6.34 12.67 8.15
C GLY A 47 5.04 13.37 7.78
N SER A 48 4.80 13.68 6.50
CA SER A 48 3.57 14.34 6.04
C SER A 48 2.62 13.33 5.40
N MET A 49 1.33 13.38 5.74
CA MET A 49 0.32 12.55 5.07
C MET A 49 0.13 13.02 3.62
N VAL A 50 0.32 12.08 2.69
CA VAL A 50 0.30 12.37 1.24
C VAL A 50 -0.86 11.64 0.52
N GLY A 51 -1.46 10.64 1.15
CA GLY A 51 -2.67 10.01 0.65
C GLY A 51 -3.40 9.21 1.72
N CYS A 52 -4.71 9.13 1.57
CA CYS A 52 -5.59 8.31 2.39
C CYS A 52 -6.61 7.57 1.53
N ALA A 53 -7.16 6.48 2.06
CA ALA A 53 -8.26 5.77 1.45
C ALA A 53 -9.55 6.62 1.49
N PRO A 54 -10.36 6.62 0.42
CA PRO A 54 -10.10 5.98 -0.87
C PRO A 54 -9.08 6.76 -1.72
N PHE A 55 -8.08 6.04 -2.26
CA PHE A 55 -7.01 6.65 -3.04
C PHE A 55 -7.51 7.07 -4.43
N LYS A 56 -7.54 8.38 -4.70
CA LYS A 56 -7.90 8.91 -6.02
C LYS A 56 -6.93 8.39 -7.09
N GLY A 57 -7.46 7.62 -8.05
CA GLY A 57 -6.67 7.02 -9.12
C GLY A 57 -5.90 5.75 -8.70
N GLY A 58 -6.23 5.17 -7.54
CA GLY A 58 -5.73 3.88 -7.08
C GLY A 58 -4.21 3.77 -7.08
N ARG A 59 -3.70 2.61 -7.46
CA ARG A 59 -2.26 2.33 -7.59
C ARG A 59 -1.57 3.30 -8.53
N GLY A 60 -2.21 3.67 -9.63
CA GLY A 60 -1.64 4.61 -10.59
C GLY A 60 -1.41 6.00 -9.99
N GLY A 61 -2.34 6.47 -9.15
CA GLY A 61 -2.22 7.71 -8.38
C GLY A 61 -1.08 7.63 -7.37
N VAL A 62 -1.03 6.55 -6.58
CA VAL A 62 0.02 6.36 -5.58
C VAL A 62 1.41 6.22 -6.22
N GLN A 63 1.54 5.52 -7.34
CA GLN A 63 2.82 5.42 -8.07
C GLN A 63 3.33 6.79 -8.54
N LYS A 64 2.45 7.70 -8.97
CA LYS A 64 2.83 9.07 -9.31
C LYS A 64 3.34 9.82 -8.08
N LEU A 65 2.68 9.62 -6.93
CA LEU A 65 3.07 10.22 -5.66
C LEU A 65 4.44 9.75 -5.19
N LEU A 66 4.68 8.43 -5.18
CA LEU A 66 5.96 7.84 -4.81
C LEU A 66 7.08 8.35 -5.73
N ARG A 67 6.82 8.38 -7.05
CA ARG A 67 7.76 8.92 -8.03
C ARG A 67 8.12 10.38 -7.74
N ALA A 68 7.12 11.21 -7.46
CA ALA A 68 7.33 12.62 -7.17
C ALA A 68 8.18 12.81 -5.91
N SER A 69 7.89 12.04 -4.85
CA SER A 69 8.63 12.10 -3.59
C SER A 69 10.07 11.63 -3.73
N TYR A 70 10.29 10.52 -4.43
CA TYR A 70 11.64 10.05 -4.74
C TYR A 70 12.45 11.09 -5.51
N LYS A 71 11.85 11.79 -6.49
CA LYS A 71 12.53 12.86 -7.23
C LYS A 71 12.89 14.07 -6.36
N ARG A 72 12.16 14.31 -5.26
CA ARG A 72 12.47 15.36 -4.28
C ARG A 72 13.46 14.89 -3.20
N ASN A 73 13.97 13.66 -3.29
CA ASN A 73 14.78 12.99 -2.26
C ASN A 73 14.03 12.76 -0.93
N GLU A 74 12.69 12.86 -0.93
CA GLU A 74 11.85 12.51 0.22
C GLU A 74 11.45 11.04 0.09
N THR A 75 12.32 10.16 0.60
CA THR A 75 12.16 8.71 0.44
C THR A 75 11.71 7.99 1.70
N SER A 76 11.76 8.63 2.87
CA SER A 76 11.17 8.08 4.09
C SER A 76 9.65 8.01 3.95
N ILE A 77 9.08 6.84 4.21
CA ILE A 77 7.65 6.57 4.06
C ILE A 77 7.15 5.72 5.23
N SER A 78 5.96 6.01 5.73
CA SER A 78 5.19 5.08 6.56
C SER A 78 3.85 4.78 5.91
N VAL A 79 3.42 3.54 6.04
CA VAL A 79 2.18 3.03 5.46
C VAL A 79 1.39 2.37 6.56
N ARG A 80 0.15 2.85 6.74
CA ARG A 80 -0.82 2.23 7.63
C ARG A 80 -1.84 1.48 6.79
N ALA A 81 -2.02 0.21 7.12
CA ALA A 81 -2.99 -0.65 6.47
C ALA A 81 -3.90 -1.31 7.50
N ARG A 82 -5.11 -1.66 7.09
CA ARG A 82 -6.12 -2.36 7.85
C ARG A 82 -6.07 -3.86 7.51
N ARG A 83 -5.98 -4.67 8.56
CA ARG A 83 -6.16 -6.12 8.52
C ARG A 83 -7.52 -6.46 9.13
N GLY A 84 -8.42 -7.04 8.34
CA GLY A 84 -9.78 -7.34 8.81
C GLY A 84 -10.60 -6.10 9.18
N ARG A 85 -11.45 -6.21 10.23
CA ARG A 85 -12.43 -5.17 10.58
C ARG A 85 -11.87 -4.00 11.38
N ASN A 86 -10.91 -4.23 12.27
CA ASN A 86 -10.47 -3.23 13.23
C ASN A 86 -9.00 -3.36 13.67
N GLU A 87 -8.21 -4.16 12.96
CA GLU A 87 -6.77 -4.27 13.22
C GLU A 87 -6.04 -3.40 12.20
N PHE A 88 -5.08 -2.61 12.68
CA PHE A 88 -4.24 -1.78 11.83
C PHE A 88 -2.78 -2.16 12.06
N VAL A 89 -2.05 -2.19 10.96
CA VAL A 89 -0.62 -2.48 10.93
C VAL A 89 0.06 -1.31 10.24
N GLU A 90 1.17 -0.87 10.81
CA GLU A 90 1.98 0.20 10.25
C GLU A 90 3.37 -0.34 9.91
N MET A 91 3.91 0.10 8.79
CA MET A 91 5.28 -0.19 8.38
C MET A 91 6.00 1.10 8.01
N GLN A 92 7.21 1.26 8.54
CA GLN A 92 8.16 2.28 8.09
C GLN A 92 9.09 1.69 7.02
N GLY A 93 9.47 2.54 6.08
CA GLY A 93 10.25 2.10 4.94
C GLY A 93 10.91 3.24 4.17
N CYS A 94 11.57 2.83 3.09
CA CYS A 94 12.12 3.72 2.08
C CYS A 94 11.48 3.45 0.73
N ILE A 95 11.12 4.51 0.02
CA ILE A 95 10.72 4.46 -1.38
C ILE A 95 11.93 4.10 -2.22
N VAL A 96 11.89 2.97 -2.90
CA VAL A 96 12.96 2.51 -3.79
C VAL A 96 12.43 2.24 -5.20
N PRO A 97 13.20 2.57 -6.25
CA PRO A 97 12.85 2.16 -7.60
C PRO A 97 12.99 0.64 -7.72
N ASN A 98 12.04 0.02 -8.40
CA ASN A 98 12.05 -1.40 -8.72
C ASN A 98 11.73 -1.55 -10.21
N GLU A 99 12.58 -2.28 -10.92
CA GLU A 99 12.40 -2.59 -12.33
C GLU A 99 11.91 -4.01 -12.46
N ALA A 100 10.59 -4.21 -12.43
CA ALA A 100 9.98 -5.51 -12.68
C ALA A 100 9.39 -5.53 -14.08
N ALA A 101 9.71 -6.58 -14.85
CA ALA A 101 9.19 -6.82 -16.20
C ALA A 101 9.31 -5.59 -17.14
N GLY A 102 10.44 -4.87 -17.08
CA GLY A 102 10.70 -3.69 -17.92
C GLY A 102 9.85 -2.45 -17.57
N ARG A 103 9.08 -2.48 -16.47
CA ARG A 103 8.32 -1.32 -15.98
C ARG A 103 8.94 -0.82 -14.68
N LYS A 104 9.40 0.44 -14.71
CA LYS A 104 9.85 1.15 -13.52
C LYS A 104 8.65 1.44 -12.63
N GLN A 105 8.65 0.81 -11.46
CA GLN A 105 7.69 1.02 -10.39
C GLN A 105 8.44 1.46 -9.13
N TYR A 106 7.73 2.03 -8.17
CA TYR A 106 8.26 2.38 -6.87
C TYR A 106 7.64 1.45 -5.83
N ILE A 107 8.50 0.79 -5.05
CA ILE A 107 8.13 -0.11 -3.97
C ILE A 107 8.64 0.47 -2.64
N ILE A 108 8.16 -0.11 -1.55
CA ILE A 108 8.56 0.26 -0.20
C ILE A 108 9.43 -0.87 0.34
N ARG A 109 10.66 -0.54 0.69
CA ARG A 109 11.56 -1.47 1.39
C ARG A 109 11.55 -1.12 2.87
N SER A 110 11.42 -2.11 3.75
CA SER A 110 11.41 -1.88 5.20
C SER A 110 12.72 -1.26 5.68
N VAL A 111 12.64 -0.42 6.72
CA VAL A 111 13.81 0.03 7.48
C VAL A 111 14.34 -1.06 8.41
N ASP A 112 13.46 -1.93 8.92
CA ASP A 112 13.82 -2.98 9.86
C ASP A 112 14.33 -4.26 9.20
N ASP A 113 13.90 -4.55 7.96
CA ASP A 113 14.44 -5.63 7.14
C ASP A 113 14.65 -5.19 5.68
N PRO A 114 15.90 -4.96 5.23
CA PRO A 114 16.15 -4.56 3.84
C PRO A 114 15.77 -5.63 2.82
N ASN A 115 15.55 -6.87 3.23
CA ASN A 115 15.01 -7.92 2.36
C ASN A 115 13.49 -7.90 2.28
N TYR A 116 12.80 -7.24 3.20
CA TYR A 116 11.35 -7.14 3.16
C TYR A 116 10.91 -5.94 2.32
N ALA A 117 10.11 -6.20 1.28
CA ALA A 117 9.60 -5.15 0.41
C ALA A 117 8.16 -5.40 -0.05
N VAL A 118 7.39 -4.32 -0.11
CA VAL A 118 5.97 -4.32 -0.50
C VAL A 118 5.68 -3.32 -1.61
N ALA A 119 4.66 -3.63 -2.41
CA ALA A 119 4.09 -2.78 -3.43
C ALA A 119 2.61 -2.54 -3.14
N PHE A 120 2.02 -1.67 -3.96
CA PHE A 120 0.60 -1.36 -3.92
C PHE A 120 -0.11 -1.97 -5.12
N VAL A 121 -1.30 -2.53 -4.90
CA VAL A 121 -2.14 -3.14 -5.94
C VAL A 121 -3.60 -2.69 -5.78
N ASP A 122 -4.29 -2.47 -6.89
CA ASP A 122 -5.73 -2.20 -6.88
C ASP A 122 -6.50 -3.51 -6.62
N ARG A 123 -7.46 -3.49 -5.71
CA ARG A 123 -8.38 -4.61 -5.44
C ARG A 123 -9.81 -4.12 -5.29
N THR A 124 -10.75 -5.03 -5.47
CA THR A 124 -12.17 -4.83 -5.14
C THR A 124 -12.46 -5.48 -3.80
N GLU A 125 -13.00 -4.73 -2.84
CA GLU A 125 -13.49 -5.30 -1.58
C GLU A 125 -14.89 -5.92 -1.82
N SER A 126 -15.11 -7.17 -1.41
CA SER A 126 -16.40 -7.89 -1.52
C SER A 126 -16.99 -8.18 -0.16
#